data_AF-A0A973HMT6-F1
#
_entry.id   AF-A0A973HMT6-F1
#
_cell.length_a   1.000
_cell.length_b   1.000
_cell.length_c   1.000
_cell.angle_alpha   90.00
_cell.angle_beta   90.00
_cell.angle_gamma   90.00
#
_symmetry.space_group_name_H-M   'P 1'
#
loop_
_entity.id
_entity.type
_entity.pdbx_description
1 polymer ?
#
loop_
_entity_poly.entity_id
_entity_poly.type
_entity_poly.pdbx_seq_one_letter_code
_entity_poly.pdbx_strand_id
1 'polypeptide(L)'
;TDLNNALLSYILTGYNGYSSSAGYIGNMQIDHDISLLIPELWCRMNEDDLDPKALVKNGCLQKLDDFEHEGETILASRLGYRITDEFLHMYFGKVFDNPTAIFNEEMLKPELQDMDAYIDGIKNICESQTRVAKLYFDDGSIESACPPLKALLHIMAHGDYEGKSIDDPKIRQLFERESVINSDWYKERLSIFQTRYENLWKRHLDYLQQFKGKAHLKDIADQIDIDTKINYVQDCLKDIQTDTFKNNLIGTFGADPLYK
;
A
#
# COMPACT_ATOMS: atom_id res chain seq x y z
N THR A 1 10.72 -1.26 7.07
CA THR A 1 10.47 -2.53 6.35
C THR A 1 9.01 -2.69 5.97
N ASP A 2 8.10 -2.88 6.93
CA ASP A 2 6.68 -3.19 6.62
C ASP A 2 6.01 -2.14 5.74
N LEU A 3 6.19 -0.84 6.04
CA LEU A 3 5.64 0.23 5.19
C LEU A 3 6.24 0.26 3.79
N ASN A 4 7.54 -0.02 3.63
CA ASN A 4 8.18 -0.09 2.32
C ASN A 4 7.56 -1.23 1.48
N ASN A 5 7.37 -2.40 2.10
CA ASN A 5 6.75 -3.56 1.45
C ASN A 5 5.27 -3.33 1.14
N ALA A 6 4.51 -2.77 2.07
CA ALA A 6 3.11 -2.44 1.88
C ALA A 6 2.94 -1.46 0.71
N LEU A 7 3.69 -0.35 0.71
CA LEU A 7 3.66 0.63 -0.37
C LEU A 7 4.00 -0.01 -1.73
N LEU A 8 5.07 -0.80 -1.80
CA LEU A 8 5.44 -1.51 -3.02
C LEU A 8 4.35 -2.48 -3.47
N SER A 9 3.69 -3.18 -2.54
CA SER A 9 2.58 -4.07 -2.89
C SER A 9 1.49 -3.33 -3.64
N TYR A 10 1.03 -2.17 -3.14
CA TYR A 10 0.00 -1.38 -3.83
C TYR A 10 0.47 -0.88 -5.19
N ILE A 11 1.68 -0.32 -5.27
CA ILE A 11 2.22 0.26 -6.50
C ILE A 11 2.43 -0.79 -7.59
N LEU A 12 3.04 -1.94 -7.25
CA LEU A 12 3.47 -2.93 -8.23
C LEU A 12 2.30 -3.71 -8.82
N THR A 13 1.26 -3.98 -8.04
CA THR A 13 0.05 -4.67 -8.49
C THR A 13 -1.02 -3.74 -9.03
N GLY A 14 -0.87 -2.42 -8.86
CA GLY A 14 -1.89 -1.44 -9.22
C GLY A 14 -3.16 -1.54 -8.38
N TYR A 15 -3.05 -1.95 -7.11
CA TYR A 15 -4.21 -2.01 -6.23
C TYR A 15 -4.71 -0.61 -5.89
N ASN A 16 -6.01 -0.42 -6.01
CA ASN A 16 -6.70 0.83 -5.67
C ASN A 16 -6.97 0.89 -4.16
N GLY A 17 -6.65 2.02 -3.53
CA GLY A 17 -6.91 2.25 -2.11
C GLY A 17 -8.31 2.80 -1.88
N TYR A 18 -9.20 1.99 -1.29
CA TYR A 18 -10.53 2.41 -0.84
C TYR A 18 -10.63 2.35 0.68
N SER A 19 -11.40 3.27 1.26
CA SER A 19 -11.75 3.29 2.68
C SER A 19 -13.27 3.36 2.81
N SER A 20 -13.82 2.63 3.79
CA SER A 20 -15.25 2.66 4.09
C SER A 20 -15.47 3.19 5.50
N SER A 21 -16.56 3.91 5.70
CA SER A 21 -16.92 4.43 7.02
C SER A 21 -17.57 3.33 7.85
N ALA A 22 -17.24 3.30 9.15
CA ALA A 22 -17.86 2.45 10.15
C ALA A 22 -18.01 3.25 11.46
N GLY A 23 -18.99 2.88 12.28
CA GLY A 23 -19.39 3.60 13.48
C GLY A 23 -20.24 4.82 13.16
N TYR A 24 -19.62 5.87 12.59
CA TYR A 24 -20.27 7.16 12.35
C TYR A 24 -19.91 7.78 11.00
N ILE A 25 -20.84 8.55 10.44
CA ILE A 25 -20.62 9.54 9.39
C ILE A 25 -21.14 10.88 9.90
N GLY A 26 -20.23 11.78 10.25
CA GLY A 26 -20.59 12.99 11.01
C GLY A 26 -21.27 12.59 12.33
N ASN A 27 -22.46 13.13 12.57
CA ASN A 27 -23.28 12.87 13.76
C ASN A 27 -24.21 11.65 13.58
N MET A 28 -24.23 11.00 12.41
CA MET A 28 -25.08 9.85 12.13
C MET A 28 -24.39 8.54 12.46
N GLN A 29 -25.02 7.73 13.33
CA GLN A 29 -24.54 6.38 13.65
C GLN A 29 -24.93 5.40 12.54
N ILE A 30 -23.93 4.69 12.00
CA ILE A 30 -24.07 3.71 10.92
C ILE A 30 -23.60 2.30 11.33
N ASP A 31 -22.97 2.17 12.51
CA ASP A 31 -22.35 0.94 13.01
C ASP A 31 -21.52 0.21 11.93
N HIS A 32 -21.97 -0.96 11.47
CA HIS A 32 -21.29 -1.73 10.42
C HIS A 32 -22.13 -1.89 9.16
N ASP A 33 -23.23 -1.15 9.03
CA ASP A 33 -24.20 -1.33 7.95
C ASP A 33 -23.54 -1.09 6.59
N ILE A 34 -22.72 -0.04 6.46
CA ILE A 34 -21.95 0.21 5.23
C ILE A 34 -20.90 -0.87 5.02
N SER A 35 -20.19 -1.28 6.07
CA SER A 35 -19.12 -2.28 5.97
C SER A 35 -19.63 -3.60 5.38
N LEU A 36 -20.86 -4.01 5.73
CA LEU A 36 -21.49 -5.22 5.19
C LEU A 36 -21.90 -5.09 3.72
N LEU A 37 -22.13 -3.87 3.23
CA LEU A 37 -22.53 -3.61 1.84
C LEU A 37 -21.36 -3.57 0.86
N ILE A 38 -20.15 -3.24 1.32
CA ILE A 38 -18.98 -3.10 0.44
C ILE A 38 -18.72 -4.38 -0.40
N PRO A 39 -18.67 -5.61 0.17
CA PRO A 39 -18.44 -6.81 -0.63
C PRO A 39 -19.54 -7.05 -1.66
N GLU A 40 -20.80 -6.78 -1.29
CA GLU A 40 -21.97 -6.94 -2.15
C GLU A 40 -21.94 -5.94 -3.32
N LEU A 41 -21.54 -4.70 -3.06
CA LEU A 41 -21.44 -3.71 -4.12
C LEU A 41 -20.27 -4.01 -5.07
N TRP A 42 -19.08 -4.28 -4.53
CA TRP A 42 -17.86 -4.49 -5.33
C TRP A 42 -17.96 -5.73 -6.21
N CYS A 43 -18.60 -6.81 -5.76
CA CYS A 43 -18.76 -8.02 -6.56
C CYS A 43 -19.74 -7.87 -7.74
N ARG A 44 -20.54 -6.79 -7.77
CA ARG A 44 -21.51 -6.46 -8.84
C ARG A 44 -21.02 -5.35 -9.78
N MET A 45 -19.82 -4.83 -9.55
CA MET A 45 -19.15 -3.86 -10.43
C MET A 45 -18.26 -4.59 -11.43
N ASN A 46 -18.18 -4.08 -12.66
CA ASN A 46 -17.26 -4.64 -13.66
C ASN A 46 -15.84 -4.09 -13.42
N GLU A 47 -14.83 -4.71 -14.05
CA GLU A 47 -13.43 -4.29 -13.87
C GLU A 47 -13.20 -2.80 -14.20
N ASP A 48 -13.81 -2.29 -15.28
CA ASP A 48 -13.70 -0.87 -15.66
C ASP A 48 -14.34 0.07 -14.62
N ASP A 49 -15.38 -0.38 -13.93
CA ASP A 49 -16.06 0.38 -12.88
C ASP A 49 -15.25 0.41 -11.57
N LEU A 50 -14.30 -0.51 -11.40
CA LEU A 50 -13.43 -0.59 -10.22
C LEU A 50 -12.18 0.30 -10.33
N ASP A 51 -11.92 0.92 -11.49
CA ASP A 51 -10.84 1.88 -11.71
C ASP A 51 -11.23 3.28 -11.18
N PRO A 52 -10.54 3.83 -10.16
CA PRO A 52 -10.76 5.17 -9.65
C PRO A 52 -10.66 6.25 -10.73
N LYS A 53 -9.82 6.08 -11.75
CA LYS A 53 -9.71 7.07 -12.84
C LYS A 53 -10.97 7.12 -13.67
N ALA A 54 -11.59 5.96 -13.94
CA ALA A 54 -12.88 5.88 -14.61
C ALA A 54 -13.98 6.49 -13.73
N LEU A 55 -14.01 6.16 -12.43
CA LEU A 55 -14.97 6.73 -11.49
C LEU A 55 -14.88 8.25 -11.37
N VAL A 56 -13.67 8.81 -11.32
CA VAL A 56 -13.47 10.28 -11.34
C VAL A 56 -13.97 10.88 -12.67
N LYS A 57 -13.62 10.27 -13.81
CA LYS A 57 -14.04 10.74 -15.13
C LYS A 57 -15.57 10.74 -15.29
N ASN A 58 -16.25 9.76 -14.70
CA ASN A 58 -17.69 9.62 -14.74
C ASN A 58 -18.42 10.41 -13.63
N GLY A 59 -17.69 11.23 -12.85
CA GLY A 59 -18.29 12.05 -11.79
C GLY A 59 -18.72 11.28 -10.54
N CYS A 60 -18.41 9.98 -10.46
CA CYS A 60 -18.71 9.11 -9.33
C CYS A 60 -17.78 9.34 -8.13
N LEU A 61 -16.58 9.88 -8.37
CA LEU A 61 -15.64 10.30 -7.32
C LEU A 61 -15.30 11.78 -7.46
N GLN A 62 -15.42 12.51 -6.35
CA GLN A 62 -15.07 13.92 -6.26
C GLN A 62 -13.82 14.09 -5.38
N LYS A 63 -12.83 14.83 -5.89
CA LYS A 63 -11.66 15.23 -5.10
C LYS A 63 -12.08 16.23 -4.03
N LEU A 64 -11.57 16.06 -2.82
CA LEU A 64 -11.66 17.06 -1.77
C LEU A 64 -10.44 17.98 -1.90
N ASP A 65 -10.68 19.29 -1.92
CA ASP A 65 -9.64 20.31 -2.03
C ASP A 65 -9.53 21.09 -0.73
N ASP A 66 -8.33 21.61 -0.45
CA ASP A 66 -8.11 22.49 0.69
C ASP A 66 -8.96 23.76 0.56
N PHE A 67 -9.42 24.28 1.69
CA PHE A 67 -10.27 25.47 1.71
C PHE A 67 -9.92 26.39 2.88
N GLU A 68 -10.29 27.68 2.75
CA GLU A 68 -10.10 28.67 3.81
C GLU A 68 -11.33 28.70 4.73
N HIS A 69 -11.10 28.68 6.04
CA HIS A 69 -12.14 28.88 7.05
C HIS A 69 -11.58 29.74 8.19
N GLU A 70 -12.28 30.84 8.50
CA GLU A 70 -11.86 31.80 9.54
C GLU A 70 -10.41 32.34 9.39
N GLY A 71 -9.89 32.38 8.16
CA GLY A 71 -8.53 32.84 7.86
C GLY A 71 -7.43 31.78 8.08
N GLU A 72 -7.83 30.52 8.25
CA GLU A 72 -6.94 29.36 8.31
C GLU A 72 -7.21 28.43 7.13
N THR A 73 -6.14 27.93 6.50
CA THR A 73 -6.22 26.89 5.46
C THR A 73 -6.47 25.52 6.09
N ILE A 74 -7.59 24.88 5.73
CA ILE A 74 -7.95 23.53 6.15
C ILE A 74 -7.51 22.52 5.10
N LEU A 75 -6.67 21.56 5.50
CA LEU A 75 -6.04 20.58 4.61
C LEU A 75 -6.96 19.39 4.26
N ALA A 76 -8.16 19.66 3.76
CA ALA A 76 -9.15 18.64 3.42
C ALA A 76 -8.72 17.73 2.26
N SER A 77 -7.76 18.15 1.42
CA SER A 77 -7.20 17.33 0.35
C SER A 77 -6.53 16.05 0.84
N ARG A 78 -6.15 15.97 2.13
CA ARG A 78 -5.63 14.74 2.74
C ARG A 78 -6.67 13.62 2.83
N LEU A 79 -7.95 13.93 2.72
CA LEU A 79 -9.04 12.95 2.67
C LEU A 79 -9.17 12.30 1.27
N GLY A 80 -8.50 12.83 0.25
CA GLY A 80 -8.47 12.28 -1.09
C GLY A 80 -9.77 12.51 -1.87
N TYR A 81 -10.49 11.43 -2.16
CA TYR A 81 -11.71 11.45 -2.96
C TYR A 81 -12.87 10.85 -2.17
N ARG A 82 -14.08 11.35 -2.42
CA ARG A 82 -15.32 10.76 -1.89
C ARG A 82 -16.27 10.36 -3.00
N ILE A 83 -17.17 9.42 -2.69
CA ILE A 83 -18.28 9.07 -3.57
C ILE A 83 -19.26 10.24 -3.71
N THR A 84 -19.95 10.29 -4.83
CA THR A 84 -20.98 11.29 -5.14
C THR A 84 -22.35 10.63 -5.27
N ASP A 85 -23.38 11.46 -5.44
CA ASP A 85 -24.73 11.00 -5.75
C ASP A 85 -24.77 10.17 -7.06
N GLU A 86 -23.92 10.51 -8.05
CA GLU A 86 -23.78 9.74 -9.29
C GLU A 86 -23.31 8.31 -9.02
N PHE A 87 -22.38 8.10 -8.07
CA PHE A 87 -21.94 6.77 -7.67
C PHE A 87 -23.10 5.94 -7.11
N LEU A 88 -23.96 6.55 -6.28
CA LEU A 88 -25.14 5.87 -5.75
C LEU A 88 -26.12 5.48 -6.86
N HIS A 89 -26.41 6.41 -7.76
CA HIS A 89 -27.32 6.16 -8.88
C HIS A 89 -26.83 5.05 -9.81
N MET A 90 -25.53 5.05 -10.15
CA MET A 90 -24.96 4.08 -11.07
C MET A 90 -24.80 2.67 -10.46
N TYR A 91 -24.40 2.58 -9.19
CA TYR A 91 -23.95 1.30 -8.62
C TYR A 91 -24.84 0.78 -7.48
N PHE A 92 -25.36 1.64 -6.61
CA PHE A 92 -26.21 1.18 -5.51
C PHE A 92 -27.59 0.71 -5.98
N GLY A 93 -28.07 1.16 -7.15
CA GLY A 93 -29.28 0.64 -7.80
C GLY A 93 -29.22 -0.85 -8.15
N LYS A 94 -28.02 -1.45 -8.15
CA LYS A 94 -27.84 -2.90 -8.35
C LYS A 94 -28.13 -3.73 -7.09
N VAL A 95 -28.16 -3.09 -5.91
CA VAL A 95 -28.37 -3.73 -4.60
C VAL A 95 -29.70 -3.31 -3.99
N PHE A 96 -30.15 -2.08 -4.24
CA PHE A 96 -31.33 -1.49 -3.63
C PHE A 96 -32.29 -0.89 -4.67
N ASP A 97 -33.59 -1.03 -4.41
CA ASP A 97 -34.64 -0.45 -5.26
C ASP A 97 -34.69 1.09 -5.18
N ASN A 98 -34.25 1.67 -4.05
CA ASN A 98 -34.19 3.13 -3.87
C ASN A 98 -32.88 3.57 -3.17
N PRO A 99 -31.79 3.80 -3.93
CA PRO A 99 -30.47 4.14 -3.39
C PRO A 99 -30.42 5.44 -2.58
N THR A 100 -31.16 6.47 -3.01
CA THR A 100 -31.15 7.81 -2.38
C THR A 100 -31.90 7.86 -1.05
N ALA A 101 -32.69 6.84 -0.73
CA ALA A 101 -33.30 6.68 0.58
C ALA A 101 -32.30 6.15 1.65
N ILE A 102 -31.17 5.58 1.22
CA ILE A 102 -30.18 4.93 2.10
C ILE A 102 -29.06 5.91 2.45
N PHE A 103 -28.63 6.72 1.48
CA PHE A 103 -27.65 7.76 1.66
C PHE A 103 -28.28 9.11 1.33
N ASN A 104 -28.48 9.93 2.35
CA ASN A 104 -28.93 11.30 2.15
C ASN A 104 -27.73 12.22 1.81
N GLU A 105 -28.02 13.47 1.45
CA GLU A 105 -26.98 14.44 1.09
C GLU A 105 -25.99 14.69 2.25
N GLU A 106 -26.48 14.74 3.49
CA GLU A 106 -25.67 14.95 4.70
C GLU A 106 -24.71 13.79 4.99
N MET A 107 -25.02 12.55 4.57
CA MET A 107 -24.11 11.41 4.66
C MET A 107 -23.01 11.48 3.58
N LEU A 108 -23.35 11.91 2.37
CA LEU A 108 -22.37 12.12 1.30
C LEU A 108 -21.48 13.34 1.57
N LYS A 109 -22.03 14.33 2.27
CA LYS A 109 -21.39 15.61 2.60
C LYS A 109 -21.49 15.87 4.11
N PRO A 110 -20.68 15.17 4.94
CA PRO A 110 -20.72 15.31 6.39
C PRO A 110 -20.49 16.74 6.88
N GLU A 111 -19.81 17.58 6.09
CA GLU A 111 -19.62 19.00 6.36
C GLU A 111 -20.93 19.81 6.46
N LEU A 112 -22.05 19.29 5.92
CA LEU A 112 -23.37 19.91 6.05
C LEU A 112 -24.02 19.68 7.42
N GLN A 113 -23.61 18.62 8.13
CA GLN A 113 -24.16 18.30 9.44
C GLN A 113 -23.62 19.26 10.50
N ASP A 114 -22.30 19.49 10.49
CA ASP A 114 -21.59 20.38 11.39
C ASP A 114 -20.21 20.71 10.79
N MET A 115 -20.05 21.94 10.31
CA MET A 115 -18.80 22.38 9.67
C MET A 115 -17.64 22.45 10.67
N ASP A 116 -17.89 22.87 11.91
CA ASP A 116 -16.85 23.03 12.93
C ASP A 116 -16.32 21.64 13.33
N ALA A 117 -17.22 20.67 13.54
CA ALA A 117 -16.83 19.29 13.81
C ALA A 117 -16.10 18.64 12.62
N TYR A 118 -16.49 18.94 11.38
CA TYR A 118 -15.81 18.46 10.17
C TYR A 118 -14.37 18.98 10.09
N ILE A 119 -14.18 20.28 10.36
CA ILE A 119 -12.85 20.92 10.39
C ILE A 119 -12.00 20.35 11.52
N ASP A 120 -12.57 20.19 12.72
CA ASP A 120 -11.87 19.59 13.87
C ASP A 120 -11.41 18.16 13.56
N GLY A 121 -12.26 17.36 12.90
CA GLY A 121 -11.90 16.02 12.42
C GLY A 121 -10.68 16.03 11.48
N ILE A 122 -10.65 16.94 10.49
CA ILE A 122 -9.51 17.09 9.58
C ILE A 122 -8.25 17.51 10.32
N LYS A 123 -8.35 18.46 11.25
CA LYS A 123 -7.22 18.92 12.07
C LYS A 123 -6.65 17.78 12.91
N ASN A 124 -7.51 17.02 13.59
CA ASN A 124 -7.12 15.85 14.37
C ASN A 124 -6.36 14.79 13.53
N ILE A 125 -6.79 14.56 12.29
CA ILE A 125 -6.08 13.69 11.33
C ILE A 125 -4.70 14.27 11.02
N CYS A 126 -4.62 15.55 10.68
CA CYS A 126 -3.36 16.20 10.30
C CYS A 126 -2.36 16.21 11.46
N GLU A 127 -2.81 16.54 12.67
CA GLU A 127 -2.00 16.53 13.88
C GLU A 127 -1.50 15.13 14.22
N SER A 128 -2.37 14.12 14.10
CA SER A 128 -1.99 12.73 14.33
C SER A 128 -0.96 12.25 13.30
N GLN A 129 -1.15 12.60 12.03
CA GLN A 129 -0.19 12.32 10.96
C GLN A 129 1.18 12.97 11.25
N THR A 130 1.20 14.24 11.66
CA THR A 130 2.44 14.93 12.03
C THR A 130 3.11 14.30 13.24
N ARG A 131 2.34 13.96 14.28
CA ARG A 131 2.87 13.29 15.49
C ARG A 131 3.50 11.95 15.14
N VAL A 132 2.81 11.12 14.35
CA VAL A 132 3.31 9.81 13.93
C VAL A 132 4.53 9.94 13.04
N ALA A 133 4.54 10.88 12.10
CA ALA A 133 5.67 11.10 11.20
C ALA A 133 6.94 11.50 11.96
N LYS A 134 6.83 12.37 12.97
CA LYS A 134 7.96 12.80 13.80
C LYS A 134 8.69 11.64 14.49
N LEU A 135 7.97 10.58 14.87
CA LEU A 135 8.59 9.40 15.51
C LEU A 135 9.66 8.74 14.62
N TYR A 136 9.48 8.75 13.29
CA TYR A 136 10.46 8.20 12.34
C TYR A 136 11.75 9.03 12.26
N PHE A 137 11.68 10.31 12.59
CA PHE A 137 12.84 11.19 12.67
C PHE A 137 13.54 11.02 14.02
N ASP A 138 12.76 10.91 15.10
CA ASP A 138 13.27 10.76 16.45
C ASP A 138 14.06 9.45 16.64
N ASP A 139 13.62 8.36 16.01
CA ASP A 139 14.29 7.05 16.10
C ASP A 139 15.27 6.77 14.94
N GLY A 140 15.39 7.68 13.97
CA GLY A 140 16.24 7.54 12.79
C GLY A 140 15.73 6.57 11.71
N SER A 141 14.55 5.95 11.90
CA SER A 141 13.96 5.01 10.95
C SER A 141 13.65 5.64 9.59
N ILE A 142 13.57 6.96 9.51
CA ILE A 142 13.40 7.72 8.25
C ILE A 142 14.49 7.40 7.22
N GLU A 143 15.71 7.07 7.65
CA GLU A 143 16.81 6.70 6.73
C GLU A 143 16.60 5.33 6.09
N SER A 144 15.71 4.51 6.65
CA SER A 144 15.31 3.22 6.08
C SER A 144 14.08 3.32 5.17
N ALA A 145 13.42 4.47 5.12
CA ALA A 145 12.23 4.65 4.29
C ALA A 145 12.64 4.70 2.81
N CYS A 146 11.90 3.99 1.95
CA CYS A 146 12.11 4.14 0.50
C CYS A 146 11.77 5.57 0.06
N PRO A 147 12.32 6.06 -1.07
CA PRO A 147 12.21 7.48 -1.45
C PRO A 147 10.79 8.08 -1.43
N PRO A 148 9.73 7.40 -1.94
CA PRO A 148 8.38 7.94 -1.89
C PRO A 148 7.85 8.06 -0.45
N LEU A 149 8.13 7.06 0.39
CA LEU A 149 7.73 7.09 1.80
C LEU A 149 8.50 8.14 2.59
N LYS A 150 9.80 8.31 2.31
CA LYS A 150 10.62 9.37 2.89
C LYS A 150 10.04 10.74 2.57
N ALA A 151 9.71 11.00 1.30
CA ALA A 151 9.07 12.25 0.89
C ALA A 151 7.74 12.48 1.61
N LEU A 152 6.89 11.46 1.73
CA LEU A 152 5.61 11.55 2.44
C LEU A 152 5.79 11.86 3.93
N LEU A 153 6.71 11.18 4.61
CA LEU A 153 7.00 11.40 6.04
C LEU A 153 7.52 12.81 6.31
N HIS A 154 8.38 13.35 5.43
CA HIS A 154 8.82 14.74 5.49
C HIS A 154 7.65 15.72 5.34
N ILE A 155 6.77 15.51 4.35
CA ILE A 155 5.59 16.36 4.15
C ILE A 155 4.66 16.29 5.37
N MET A 156 4.44 15.11 5.94
CA MET A 156 3.62 14.94 7.13
C MET A 156 4.22 15.64 8.37
N ALA A 157 5.53 15.58 8.57
CA ALA A 157 6.21 16.12 9.74
C ALA A 157 6.52 17.63 9.64
N HIS A 158 6.86 18.11 8.45
CA HIS A 158 7.44 19.43 8.22
C HIS A 158 6.68 20.29 7.20
N GLY A 159 5.71 19.72 6.48
CA GLY A 159 4.88 20.43 5.50
C GLY A 159 5.37 20.33 4.06
N ASP A 160 6.65 20.04 3.84
CA ASP A 160 7.24 19.89 2.52
C ASP A 160 8.34 18.81 2.47
N TYR A 161 8.70 18.42 1.25
CA TYR A 161 9.92 17.67 0.96
C TYR A 161 10.72 18.40 -0.12
N GLU A 162 11.90 18.92 0.24
CA GLU A 162 12.74 19.72 -0.65
C GLU A 162 11.99 20.93 -1.26
N GLY A 163 11.18 21.62 -0.46
CA GLY A 163 10.36 22.76 -0.88
C GLY A 163 9.15 22.39 -1.73
N LYS A 164 8.81 21.10 -1.85
CA LYS A 164 7.68 20.61 -2.65
C LYS A 164 6.55 20.13 -1.74
N SER A 165 5.33 20.50 -2.08
CA SER A 165 4.12 20.04 -1.39
C SER A 165 3.69 18.66 -1.89
N ILE A 166 2.64 18.10 -1.27
CA ILE A 166 2.07 16.81 -1.67
C ILE A 166 1.56 16.80 -3.11
N ASP A 167 1.14 17.94 -3.65
CA ASP A 167 0.58 18.06 -5.00
C ASP A 167 1.61 18.30 -6.08
N ASP A 168 2.89 18.47 -5.71
CA ASP A 168 3.96 18.64 -6.69
C ASP A 168 4.04 17.37 -7.58
N PRO A 169 4.00 17.50 -8.92
CA PRO A 169 4.06 16.37 -9.84
C PRO A 169 5.29 15.49 -9.63
N LYS A 170 6.43 16.04 -9.21
CA LYS A 170 7.65 15.28 -8.92
C LYS A 170 7.48 14.39 -7.69
N ILE A 171 6.72 14.84 -6.68
CA ILE A 171 6.39 14.02 -5.51
C ILE A 171 5.43 12.91 -5.93
N ARG A 172 4.37 13.23 -6.68
CA ARG A 172 3.40 12.24 -7.17
C ARG A 172 4.06 11.18 -8.05
N GLN A 173 5.00 11.57 -8.91
CA GLN A 173 5.74 10.67 -9.80
C GLN A 173 6.51 9.59 -9.04
N LEU A 174 6.97 9.84 -7.80
CA LEU A 174 7.65 8.84 -6.98
C LEU A 174 6.78 7.61 -6.69
N PHE A 175 5.45 7.77 -6.70
CA PHE A 175 4.49 6.71 -6.43
C PHE A 175 4.03 5.97 -7.70
N GLU A 176 4.49 6.38 -8.89
CA GLU A 176 4.13 5.72 -10.14
C GLU A 176 4.90 4.41 -10.32
N ARG A 177 4.20 3.38 -10.77
CA ARG A 177 4.75 2.04 -10.99
C ARG A 177 5.99 2.04 -11.89
N GLU A 178 5.92 2.76 -13.00
CA GLU A 178 7.04 2.86 -13.95
C GLU A 178 8.25 3.58 -13.34
N SER A 179 8.02 4.62 -12.54
CA SER A 179 9.09 5.30 -11.80
C SER A 179 9.75 4.36 -10.79
N VAL A 180 8.96 3.57 -10.07
CA VAL A 180 9.46 2.61 -9.09
C VAL A 180 10.27 1.49 -9.75
N ILE A 181 9.74 0.83 -10.78
CA ILE A 181 10.43 -0.32 -11.42
C ILE A 181 11.74 0.11 -12.06
N ASN A 182 11.80 1.32 -12.62
CA ASN A 182 13.02 1.84 -13.25
C ASN A 182 14.03 2.43 -12.26
N SER A 183 13.65 2.63 -11.00
CA SER A 183 14.50 3.24 -9.97
C SER A 183 15.64 2.33 -9.49
N ASP A 184 16.74 2.94 -9.08
CA ASP A 184 17.91 2.21 -8.57
C ASP A 184 17.65 1.58 -7.20
N TRP A 185 16.91 2.27 -6.33
CA TRP A 185 16.55 1.74 -5.01
C TRP A 185 15.69 0.48 -5.11
N TYR A 186 14.78 0.39 -6.08
CA TYR A 186 14.00 -0.83 -6.31
C TYR A 186 14.87 -1.96 -6.83
N LYS A 187 15.73 -1.69 -7.82
CA LYS A 187 16.69 -2.67 -8.36
C LYS A 187 17.64 -3.20 -7.27
N GLU A 188 18.06 -2.34 -6.35
CA GLU A 188 18.86 -2.71 -5.19
C GLU A 188 18.12 -3.73 -4.32
N ARG A 189 16.82 -3.53 -4.02
CA ARG A 189 16.02 -4.49 -3.27
C ARG A 189 15.96 -5.86 -3.93
N LEU A 190 15.85 -5.91 -5.26
CA LEU A 190 15.83 -7.18 -6.00
C LEU A 190 17.19 -7.88 -5.90
N SER A 191 18.28 -7.13 -6.01
CA SER A 191 19.64 -7.66 -5.80
C SER A 191 19.84 -8.17 -4.37
N ILE A 192 19.40 -7.43 -3.36
CA ILE A 192 19.47 -7.87 -1.96
C ILE A 192 18.66 -9.15 -1.75
N PHE A 193 17.47 -9.26 -2.35
CA PHE A 193 16.66 -10.47 -2.29
C PHE A 193 17.41 -11.65 -2.90
N GLN A 194 17.94 -11.51 -4.12
CA GLN A 194 18.71 -12.55 -4.79
C GLN A 194 19.88 -13.03 -3.93
N THR A 195 20.70 -12.12 -3.38
CA THR A 195 21.83 -12.47 -2.51
C THR A 195 21.38 -13.18 -1.23
N ARG A 196 20.32 -12.71 -0.57
CA ARG A 196 19.80 -13.37 0.64
C ARG A 196 19.24 -14.76 0.33
N TYR A 197 18.54 -14.89 -0.79
CA TYR A 197 17.99 -16.14 -1.26
C TYR A 197 19.11 -17.12 -1.60
N GLU A 198 20.13 -16.70 -2.34
CA GLU A 198 21.33 -17.51 -2.62
C GLU A 198 22.00 -18.00 -1.32
N ASN A 199 22.18 -17.13 -0.34
CA ASN A 199 22.78 -17.49 0.94
C ASN A 199 21.91 -18.50 1.74
N LEU A 200 20.59 -18.38 1.65
CA LEU A 200 19.66 -19.36 2.23
C LEU A 200 19.84 -20.74 1.58
N TRP A 201 19.90 -20.80 0.25
CA TRP A 201 20.07 -22.06 -0.47
C TRP A 201 21.46 -22.67 -0.27
N LYS A 202 22.52 -21.85 -0.14
CA LYS A 202 23.85 -22.33 0.27
C LYS A 202 23.82 -22.99 1.64
N ARG A 203 23.13 -22.39 2.62
CA ARG A 203 22.94 -23.01 3.93
C ARG A 203 22.16 -24.33 3.86
N HIS A 204 21.14 -24.42 3.00
CA HIS A 204 20.44 -25.68 2.77
C HIS A 204 21.37 -26.75 2.20
N LEU A 205 22.20 -26.39 1.21
CA LEU A 205 23.18 -27.29 0.63
C LEU A 205 24.17 -27.80 1.67
N ASP A 206 24.78 -26.88 2.44
CA ASP A 206 25.72 -27.22 3.51
C ASP A 206 25.08 -28.16 4.54
N TYR A 207 23.83 -27.89 4.93
CA TYR A 207 23.10 -28.73 5.87
C TYR A 207 22.88 -30.15 5.33
N LEU A 208 22.45 -30.29 4.07
CA LEU A 208 22.22 -31.60 3.45
C LEU A 208 23.53 -32.38 3.26
N GLN A 209 24.61 -31.70 2.88
CA GLN A 209 25.94 -32.31 2.74
C GLN A 209 26.49 -32.78 4.09
N GLN A 210 26.36 -31.96 5.14
CA GLN A 210 26.72 -32.36 6.50
C GLN A 210 25.87 -33.52 7.01
N PHE A 211 24.57 -33.53 6.71
CA PHE A 211 23.68 -34.64 7.04
C PHE A 211 24.13 -35.94 6.36
N LYS A 212 24.42 -35.89 5.05
CA LYS A 212 24.93 -37.03 4.27
C LYS A 212 26.28 -37.56 4.80
N GLY A 213 27.16 -36.67 5.27
CA GLY A 213 28.49 -37.04 5.78
C GLY A 213 28.51 -37.76 7.13
N LYS A 214 27.38 -37.83 7.85
CA LYS A 214 27.29 -38.48 9.16
C LYS A 214 27.13 -40.00 9.00
N ALA A 215 28.20 -40.74 9.30
CA ALA A 215 28.24 -42.20 9.14
C ALA A 215 27.09 -42.96 9.81
N HIS A 216 26.61 -42.51 10.98
CA HIS A 216 25.50 -43.13 11.72
C HIS A 216 24.11 -42.86 11.12
N LEU A 217 24.00 -41.96 10.13
CA LEU A 217 22.74 -41.61 9.45
C LEU A 217 22.68 -42.14 8.02
N LYS A 218 23.61 -42.99 7.59
CA LYS A 218 23.73 -43.44 6.21
C LYS A 218 22.45 -44.13 5.71
N ASP A 219 21.90 -45.06 6.48
CA ASP A 219 20.67 -45.78 6.11
C ASP A 219 19.47 -44.83 5.97
N ILE A 220 19.40 -43.80 6.83
CA ILE A 220 18.35 -42.77 6.78
C ILE A 220 18.55 -41.88 5.55
N ALA A 221 19.80 -41.48 5.27
CA ALA A 221 20.15 -40.64 4.12
C ALA A 221 19.79 -41.32 2.78
N ASP A 222 20.01 -42.63 2.69
CA ASP A 222 19.62 -43.45 1.53
C ASP A 222 18.09 -43.58 1.44
N GLN A 223 17.39 -43.81 2.57
CA GLN A 223 15.92 -43.89 2.61
C GLN A 223 15.21 -42.60 2.14
N ILE A 224 15.76 -41.43 2.47
CA ILE A 224 15.16 -40.13 2.12
C ILE A 224 15.63 -39.57 0.78
N ASP A 225 16.42 -40.35 0.03
CA ASP A 225 17.04 -39.97 -1.24
C ASP A 225 17.74 -38.60 -1.17
N ILE A 226 18.70 -38.50 -0.24
CA ILE A 226 19.40 -37.24 0.05
C ILE A 226 20.12 -36.68 -1.18
N ASP A 227 20.58 -37.55 -2.08
CA ASP A 227 21.35 -37.17 -3.27
C ASP A 227 20.49 -36.42 -4.28
N THR A 228 19.27 -36.88 -4.54
CA THR A 228 18.32 -36.14 -5.39
C THR A 228 18.00 -34.77 -4.81
N LYS A 229 17.87 -34.65 -3.48
CA LYS A 229 17.64 -33.36 -2.81
C LYS A 229 18.83 -32.42 -2.93
N ILE A 230 20.05 -32.94 -2.80
CA ILE A 230 21.29 -32.17 -2.99
C ILE A 230 21.37 -31.66 -4.44
N ASN A 231 21.12 -32.52 -5.43
CA ASN A 231 21.11 -32.14 -6.85
C ASN A 231 20.07 -31.04 -7.13
N TYR A 232 18.84 -31.20 -6.59
CA TYR A 232 17.80 -30.19 -6.70
C TYR A 232 18.23 -28.83 -6.12
N VAL A 233 18.81 -28.81 -4.92
CA VAL A 233 19.33 -27.59 -4.29
C VAL A 233 20.45 -26.94 -5.12
N GLN A 234 21.33 -27.74 -5.71
CA GLN A 234 22.38 -27.24 -6.60
C GLN A 234 21.83 -26.63 -7.88
N ASP A 235 20.81 -27.23 -8.47
CA ASP A 235 20.16 -26.70 -9.67
C ASP A 235 19.39 -25.41 -9.39
N CYS A 236 18.70 -25.32 -8.24
CA CYS A 236 18.12 -24.06 -7.76
C CYS A 236 19.18 -22.98 -7.56
N LEU A 237 20.33 -23.30 -6.96
CA LEU A 237 21.42 -22.33 -6.80
C LEU A 237 21.93 -21.78 -8.12
N LYS A 238 22.09 -22.65 -9.14
CA LYS A 238 22.52 -22.22 -10.49
C LYS A 238 21.52 -21.25 -11.09
N ASP A 239 20.22 -21.52 -10.97
CA ASP A 239 19.16 -20.64 -11.49
C ASP A 239 19.16 -19.29 -10.78
N ILE A 240 19.21 -19.29 -9.43
CA ILE A 240 19.19 -18.07 -8.60
C ILE A 240 20.33 -17.10 -8.97
N GLN A 241 21.49 -17.63 -9.37
CA GLN A 241 22.66 -16.83 -9.74
C GLN A 241 22.55 -16.18 -11.13
N THR A 242 21.52 -16.48 -11.91
CA THR A 242 21.34 -15.90 -13.25
C THR A 242 20.72 -14.51 -13.22
N ASP A 243 21.00 -13.72 -14.25
CA ASP A 243 20.28 -12.47 -14.51
C ASP A 243 18.80 -12.72 -14.84
N THR A 244 18.47 -13.89 -15.42
CA THR A 244 17.10 -14.30 -15.71
C THR A 244 16.27 -14.38 -14.43
N PHE A 245 16.79 -15.00 -13.37
CA PHE A 245 16.13 -15.05 -12.07
C PHE A 245 15.86 -13.64 -11.54
N LYS A 246 16.86 -12.75 -11.60
CA LYS A 246 16.71 -11.36 -11.16
C LYS A 246 15.64 -10.61 -11.97
N ASN A 247 15.57 -10.81 -13.28
CA ASN A 247 14.53 -10.21 -14.14
C ASN A 247 13.13 -10.73 -13.79
N ASN A 248 13.01 -12.01 -13.43
CA ASN A 248 11.75 -12.60 -12.99
C ASN A 248 11.26 -12.04 -11.63
N LEU A 249 12.14 -11.40 -10.85
CA LEU A 249 11.75 -10.73 -9.60
C LEU A 249 11.12 -9.35 -9.83
N ILE A 250 11.18 -8.80 -11.04
CA ILE A 250 10.56 -7.50 -11.35
C ILE A 250 9.04 -7.64 -11.19
N GLY A 251 8.45 -6.78 -10.37
CA GLY A 251 7.04 -6.86 -9.93
C GLY A 251 6.87 -7.45 -8.54
N THR A 252 7.91 -8.00 -7.92
CA THR A 252 7.92 -8.39 -6.49
C THR A 252 8.45 -7.24 -5.62
N PHE A 253 8.20 -7.27 -4.31
CA PHE A 253 8.69 -6.24 -3.37
C PHE A 253 10.20 -6.38 -3.03
N GLY A 254 10.87 -7.45 -3.48
CA GLY A 254 12.28 -7.70 -3.18
C GLY A 254 12.57 -7.86 -1.69
N ALA A 255 13.72 -7.37 -1.23
CA ALA A 255 14.08 -7.35 0.19
C ALA A 255 14.63 -6.00 0.60
N ASP A 256 14.19 -5.50 1.77
CA ASP A 256 14.73 -4.26 2.34
C ASP A 256 16.24 -4.38 2.62
N PRO A 257 17.05 -3.35 2.32
CA PRO A 257 18.33 -3.18 2.98
C PRO A 257 18.05 -3.08 4.48
N LEU A 258 18.52 -4.07 5.25
CA LEU A 258 18.34 -4.03 6.70
C LEU A 258 19.25 -2.92 7.20
N TYR A 259 18.64 -1.82 7.61
CA TYR A 259 19.32 -0.78 8.35
C TYR A 259 19.77 -1.38 9.69
N LYS A 260 21.05 -1.20 10.01
CA LYS A 260 21.67 -1.66 11.25
C LYS A 260 21.82 -0.50 12.20
#